data_AF-A0A094EX41-F1
#
_entry.id   AF-A0A094EX41-F1
#
_cell.length_a   1.000
_cell.length_b   1.000
_cell.length_c   1.000
_cell.angle_alpha   90.00
_cell.angle_beta   90.00
_cell.angle_gamma   90.00
#
_symmetry.space_group_name_H-M   'P 1'
#
loop_
_entity.id
_entity.type
_entity.pdbx_description
1 polymer ?
#
loop_
_entity_poly.entity_id
_entity_poly.type
_entity_poly.pdbx_seq_one_letter_code
_entity_poly.pdbx_strand_id
1 'polypeptide(L)'
;MAPWILGDKFDTVYPHHGSMKALWEMKWKFPCTKSIYPFHDGSLEDFEPIFEKLIADDINDANDDAYTEAFLPTASALEKEADEALSNGHRDRAADIYCRAAVVLRISRFPYVSPNTRLETSIKRRAFDYQKKVYLKAASLRNPVIKEVMIPHKHHAGGDYSREIPALIRVPEEASAQNRVPVVLLMTGLDGYRPDNSQRSHEIVNRGWATVIVEIPGTADCPANPSDPESPDRLWSSVLDYMALRPEFDMSRVAAWGLSAGGFYAIRASVMHRDRFAGCVAHGPGAHHVFDQEWLAHANDHECPFE
;
A
#
# COMPACT_ATOMS: atom_id res chain seq x y z
N MET A 1 -25.32 -10.36 21.01
CA MET A 1 -24.34 -10.77 20.00
C MET A 1 -24.99 -10.58 18.65
N ALA A 2 -24.35 -9.80 17.79
CA ALA A 2 -24.77 -9.73 16.39
C ALA A 2 -24.63 -11.13 15.76
N PRO A 3 -25.56 -11.57 14.89
CA PRO A 3 -25.37 -12.81 14.14
C PRO A 3 -24.31 -12.58 13.05
N TRP A 4 -23.03 -12.74 13.41
CA TRP A 4 -21.92 -12.59 12.49
C TRP A 4 -22.06 -13.60 11.34
N ILE A 5 -21.93 -13.13 10.09
CA ILE A 5 -21.93 -14.00 8.89
C ILE A 5 -20.82 -15.07 8.99
N LEU A 6 -19.77 -14.77 9.75
CA LEU A 6 -18.65 -15.68 10.02
C LEU A 6 -19.02 -16.86 10.93
N GLY A 7 -20.14 -16.82 11.66
CA GLY A 7 -20.52 -17.85 12.62
C GLY A 7 -19.39 -18.12 13.61
N ASP A 8 -19.10 -19.40 13.84
CA ASP A 8 -18.03 -19.87 14.76
C ASP A 8 -16.63 -19.32 14.42
N LYS A 9 -16.40 -18.86 13.18
CA LYS A 9 -15.12 -18.25 12.79
C LYS A 9 -14.89 -16.90 13.46
N PHE A 10 -15.95 -16.23 13.93
CA PHE A 10 -15.81 -14.96 14.64
C PHE A 10 -15.05 -15.13 15.96
N ASP A 11 -15.24 -16.25 16.65
CA ASP A 11 -14.58 -16.53 17.94
C ASP A 11 -13.31 -17.39 17.77
N THR A 12 -12.91 -17.71 16.54
CA THR A 12 -11.75 -18.57 16.27
C THR A 12 -10.46 -17.75 16.23
N VAL A 13 -9.52 -18.07 17.11
CA VAL A 13 -8.12 -17.63 16.98
C VAL A 13 -7.43 -18.46 15.90
N TYR A 14 -6.89 -17.81 14.89
CA TYR A 14 -6.22 -18.53 13.80
C TYR A 14 -4.91 -19.20 14.28
N PRO A 15 -4.58 -20.41 13.78
CA PRO A 15 -3.51 -21.25 14.34
C PRO A 15 -2.07 -20.74 14.09
N HIS A 16 -1.91 -19.64 13.36
CA HIS A 16 -0.60 -19.07 13.03
C HIS A 16 -0.19 -17.90 13.92
N HIS A 17 -1.08 -17.47 14.83
CA HIS A 17 -0.80 -16.37 15.75
C HIS A 17 0.33 -16.71 16.72
N GLY A 18 1.19 -15.72 17.00
CA GLY A 18 2.29 -15.83 17.94
C GLY A 18 3.44 -16.75 17.52
N SER A 19 3.45 -17.28 16.29
CA SER A 19 4.53 -18.15 15.80
C SER A 19 4.90 -17.83 14.36
N MET A 20 6.10 -17.30 14.15
CA MET A 20 6.66 -17.06 12.81
C MET A 20 6.74 -18.35 12.00
N LYS A 21 7.03 -19.47 12.66
CA LYS A 21 7.05 -20.78 12.02
C LYS A 21 5.68 -21.16 11.48
N ALA A 22 4.64 -21.07 12.30
CA ALA A 22 3.29 -21.40 11.88
C ALA A 22 2.80 -20.42 10.78
N LEU A 23 3.09 -19.12 10.92
CA LEU A 23 2.81 -18.12 9.90
C LEU A 23 3.46 -18.47 8.56
N TRP A 24 4.76 -18.75 8.57
CA TRP A 24 5.50 -19.08 7.37
C TRP A 24 5.00 -20.38 6.74
N GLU A 25 5.01 -21.48 7.49
CA GLU A 25 4.71 -22.81 6.97
C GLU A 25 3.25 -22.99 6.55
N MET A 26 2.30 -22.39 7.27
CA MET A 26 0.87 -22.64 7.04
C MET A 26 0.21 -21.57 6.15
N LYS A 27 0.71 -20.33 6.16
CA LYS A 27 0.00 -19.20 5.55
C LYS A 27 0.81 -18.43 4.51
N TRP A 28 2.10 -18.17 4.75
CA TRP A 28 2.87 -17.23 3.92
C TRP A 28 3.78 -17.89 2.87
N LYS A 29 4.30 -19.09 3.12
CA LYS A 29 5.18 -19.79 2.16
C LYS A 29 4.49 -20.04 0.83
N PHE A 30 3.24 -20.53 0.85
CA PHE A 30 2.50 -20.78 -0.39
C PHE A 30 2.24 -19.49 -1.20
N PRO A 31 1.64 -18.41 -0.64
CA PRO A 31 1.52 -17.13 -1.33
C PRO A 31 2.84 -16.57 -1.85
N CYS A 32 3.92 -16.71 -1.08
CA CYS A 32 5.26 -16.30 -1.49
C CYS A 32 5.70 -17.04 -2.77
N THR A 33 5.48 -18.36 -2.86
CA THR A 33 5.78 -19.16 -4.06
C THR A 33 4.99 -18.75 -5.30
N LYS A 34 3.86 -18.05 -5.12
CA LYS A 34 2.97 -17.61 -6.19
C LYS A 34 3.10 -16.12 -6.50
N SER A 35 3.92 -15.38 -5.75
CA SER A 35 4.02 -13.92 -5.85
C SER A 35 2.65 -13.24 -5.77
N ILE A 36 1.80 -13.71 -4.84
CA ILE A 36 0.49 -13.12 -4.54
C ILE A 36 0.51 -12.51 -3.14
N TYR A 37 -0.51 -11.71 -2.80
CA TYR A 37 -0.57 -10.99 -1.52
C TYR A 37 -0.13 -11.85 -0.30
N PRO A 38 0.77 -11.33 0.57
CA PRO A 38 1.40 -10.00 0.54
C PRO A 38 2.71 -9.92 -0.28
N PHE A 39 3.01 -10.88 -1.16
CA PHE A 39 4.30 -11.06 -1.85
C PHE A 39 4.31 -10.69 -3.35
N HIS A 40 3.34 -9.91 -3.86
CA HIS A 40 3.37 -9.42 -5.25
C HIS A 40 4.73 -8.82 -5.63
N ASP A 41 5.30 -9.21 -6.76
CA ASP A 41 6.64 -8.82 -7.26
C ASP A 41 7.83 -9.44 -6.48
N GLY A 42 7.57 -10.31 -5.51
CA GLY A 42 8.58 -11.02 -4.73
C GLY A 42 8.89 -12.42 -5.24
N SER A 43 10.01 -13.00 -4.77
CA SER A 43 10.45 -14.36 -5.06
C SER A 43 10.72 -15.14 -3.76
N LEU A 44 10.41 -16.44 -3.74
CA LEU A 44 10.62 -17.30 -2.56
C LEU A 44 12.08 -17.27 -2.07
N GLU A 45 13.04 -17.25 -2.99
CA GLU A 45 14.48 -17.27 -2.67
C GLU A 45 14.94 -16.06 -1.85
N ASP A 46 14.22 -14.93 -1.94
CA ASP A 46 14.51 -13.73 -1.13
C ASP A 46 14.00 -13.86 0.30
N PHE A 47 12.91 -14.62 0.48
CA PHE A 47 12.18 -14.67 1.74
C PHE A 47 12.51 -15.88 2.59
N GLU A 48 12.72 -17.04 1.98
CA GLU A 48 12.95 -18.29 2.71
C GLU A 48 14.11 -18.18 3.72
N PRO A 49 15.29 -17.62 3.38
CA PRO A 49 16.36 -17.45 4.36
C PRO A 49 16.02 -16.48 5.49
N ILE A 50 15.20 -15.45 5.21
CA ILE A 50 14.77 -14.47 6.22
C ILE A 50 13.85 -15.16 7.23
N PHE A 51 12.84 -15.89 6.76
CA PHE A 51 11.91 -16.60 7.63
C PHE A 51 12.59 -17.73 8.40
N GLU A 52 13.51 -18.47 7.78
CA GLU A 52 14.32 -19.46 8.50
C GLU A 52 15.12 -18.82 9.64
N LYS A 53 15.70 -17.64 9.41
CA LYS A 53 16.40 -16.88 10.46
C LYS A 53 15.45 -16.43 11.57
N LEU A 54 14.31 -15.82 11.23
CA LEU A 54 13.31 -15.39 12.22
C LEU A 54 12.84 -16.58 13.09
N ILE A 55 12.63 -17.74 12.48
CA ILE A 55 12.24 -18.98 13.18
C ILE A 55 13.37 -19.48 14.08
N ALA A 56 14.62 -19.48 13.61
CA ALA A 56 15.76 -19.95 14.38
C ALA A 56 16.08 -19.05 15.59
N ASP A 57 15.86 -17.74 15.44
CA ASP A 57 16.10 -16.73 16.47
C ASP A 57 14.88 -16.48 17.38
N ASP A 58 13.78 -17.22 17.17
CA ASP A 58 12.51 -17.12 17.92
C ASP A 58 11.87 -15.70 17.87
N ILE A 59 12.02 -15.01 16.73
CA ILE A 59 11.44 -13.68 16.49
C ILE A 59 10.03 -13.86 15.92
N ASN A 60 9.02 -13.74 16.78
CA ASN A 60 7.62 -14.04 16.44
C ASN A 60 6.70 -12.81 16.36
N ASP A 61 7.14 -11.64 16.82
CA ASP A 61 6.36 -10.40 16.83
C ASP A 61 6.88 -9.43 15.75
N ALA A 62 6.01 -9.06 14.80
CA ALA A 62 6.37 -8.08 13.77
C ALA A 62 6.49 -6.64 14.28
N ASN A 63 6.06 -6.35 15.51
CA ASN A 63 6.27 -5.07 16.18
C ASN A 63 7.66 -4.94 16.81
N ASP A 64 8.39 -6.05 17.01
CA ASP A 64 9.79 -6.00 17.41
C ASP A 64 10.63 -5.41 16.27
N ASP A 65 11.56 -4.52 16.61
CA ASP A 65 12.53 -3.98 15.67
C ASP A 65 13.36 -5.12 15.04
N ALA A 66 13.66 -6.18 15.81
CA ALA A 66 14.39 -7.36 15.35
C ALA A 66 13.72 -8.05 14.14
N TYR A 67 12.38 -8.03 14.07
CA TYR A 67 11.65 -8.52 12.90
C TYR A 67 12.03 -7.71 11.68
N THR A 68 11.92 -6.38 11.74
CA THR A 68 12.21 -5.50 10.60
C THR A 68 13.68 -5.62 10.19
N GLU A 69 14.60 -5.70 11.15
CA GLU A 69 16.04 -5.81 10.93
C GLU A 69 16.43 -7.05 10.11
N ALA A 70 15.75 -8.18 10.31
CA ALA A 70 16.05 -9.44 9.62
C ALA A 70 15.94 -9.33 8.08
N PHE A 71 15.11 -8.41 7.57
CA PHE A 71 14.88 -8.23 6.13
C PHE A 71 15.87 -7.27 5.47
N LEU A 72 16.45 -6.33 6.23
CA LEU A 72 17.25 -5.23 5.66
C LEU A 72 18.49 -5.71 4.89
N PRO A 73 19.24 -6.74 5.32
CA PRO A 73 20.38 -7.25 4.57
C PRO A 73 19.99 -7.75 3.17
N THR A 74 18.89 -8.50 3.06
CA THR A 74 18.40 -9.01 1.76
C THR A 74 17.96 -7.87 0.85
N ALA A 75 17.22 -6.89 1.38
CA ALA A 75 16.80 -5.72 0.60
C ALA A 75 18.00 -4.94 0.04
N SER A 76 19.03 -4.74 0.87
CA SER A 76 20.27 -4.04 0.48
C SER A 76 21.07 -4.83 -0.56
N ALA A 77 21.17 -6.15 -0.41
CA ALA A 77 21.85 -7.01 -1.38
C ALA A 77 21.15 -6.97 -2.75
N LEU A 78 19.82 -7.05 -2.77
CA LEU A 78 19.03 -6.93 -4.00
C LEU A 78 19.17 -5.54 -4.64
N GLU A 79 19.13 -4.45 -3.85
CA GLU A 79 19.36 -3.12 -4.40
C GLU A 79 20.73 -3.00 -5.06
N LYS A 80 21.77 -3.56 -4.43
CA LYS A 80 23.12 -3.58 -5.01
C LYS A 80 23.18 -4.40 -6.30
N GLU A 81 22.57 -5.58 -6.34
CA GLU A 81 22.47 -6.39 -7.58
C GLU A 81 21.74 -5.62 -8.68
N ALA A 82 20.68 -4.88 -8.34
CA ALA A 82 19.96 -4.04 -9.30
C ALA A 82 20.80 -2.87 -9.82
N ASP A 83 21.55 -2.19 -8.95
CA ASP A 83 22.49 -1.12 -9.33
C ASP A 83 23.58 -1.68 -10.29
N GLU A 84 24.11 -2.88 -10.00
CA GLU A 84 25.08 -3.58 -10.86
C GLU A 84 24.46 -3.97 -12.21
N ALA A 85 23.25 -4.53 -12.22
CA ALA A 85 22.55 -4.85 -13.46
C ALA A 85 22.31 -3.60 -14.33
N LEU A 86 21.92 -2.48 -13.69
CA LEU A 86 21.67 -1.22 -14.38
C LEU A 86 22.96 -0.64 -14.98
N SER A 87 24.06 -0.64 -14.23
CA SER A 87 25.36 -0.13 -14.71
C SER A 87 25.93 -0.96 -15.88
N ASN A 88 25.58 -2.24 -15.95
CA ASN A 88 25.89 -3.12 -17.08
C ASN A 88 24.90 -3.02 -18.25
N GLY A 89 23.93 -2.09 -18.20
CA GLY A 89 22.96 -1.86 -19.29
C GLY A 89 21.74 -2.80 -19.29
N HIS A 90 21.59 -3.68 -18.29
CA HIS A 90 20.47 -4.60 -18.17
C HIS A 90 19.25 -3.93 -17.50
N ARG A 91 18.66 -2.95 -18.17
CA ARG A 91 17.60 -2.08 -17.61
C ARG A 91 16.38 -2.82 -17.06
N ASP A 92 15.81 -3.76 -17.82
CA ASP A 92 14.60 -4.50 -17.38
C ASP A 92 14.90 -5.42 -16.19
N ARG A 93 16.06 -6.10 -16.21
CA ARG A 93 16.55 -6.92 -15.11
C ARG A 93 16.72 -6.09 -13.84
N ALA A 94 17.33 -4.91 -13.95
CA ALA A 94 17.48 -3.99 -12.81
C ALA A 94 16.11 -3.58 -12.23
N ALA A 95 15.14 -3.26 -13.10
CA ALA A 95 13.79 -2.91 -12.67
C ALA A 95 13.11 -4.06 -11.90
N ASP A 96 13.24 -5.30 -12.38
CA ASP A 96 12.71 -6.49 -11.69
C ASP A 96 13.34 -6.70 -10.31
N ILE A 97 14.67 -6.55 -10.20
CA ILE A 97 15.38 -6.73 -8.93
C ILE A 97 15.05 -5.61 -7.93
N TYR A 98 14.96 -4.35 -8.37
CA TYR A 98 14.50 -3.27 -7.48
C TYR A 98 13.08 -3.52 -6.98
N CYS A 99 12.17 -4.07 -7.79
CA CYS A 99 10.85 -4.47 -7.33
C CYS A 99 10.95 -5.55 -6.24
N ARG A 100 11.79 -6.57 -6.41
CA ARG A 100 12.04 -7.60 -5.38
C ARG A 100 12.53 -6.97 -4.06
N ALA A 101 13.50 -6.05 -4.13
CA ALA A 101 13.99 -5.32 -2.96
C ALA A 101 12.88 -4.51 -2.27
N ALA A 102 12.05 -3.81 -3.04
CA ALA A 102 10.90 -3.07 -2.52
C ALA A 102 9.87 -3.98 -1.84
N VAL A 103 9.70 -5.21 -2.32
CA VAL A 103 8.79 -6.20 -1.72
C VAL A 103 9.35 -6.79 -0.43
N VAL A 104 10.66 -7.03 -0.35
CA VAL A 104 11.31 -7.41 0.91
C VAL A 104 11.10 -6.32 1.97
N LEU A 105 11.29 -5.04 1.59
CA LEU A 105 11.02 -3.91 2.47
C LEU A 105 9.53 -3.75 2.80
N ARG A 106 8.62 -4.10 1.89
CA ARG A 106 7.18 -4.11 2.16
C ARG A 106 6.85 -5.04 3.32
N ILE A 107 7.37 -6.27 3.29
CA ILE A 107 7.09 -7.27 4.34
C ILE A 107 7.74 -6.86 5.67
N SER A 108 8.95 -6.30 5.63
CA SER A 108 9.67 -5.93 6.86
C SER A 108 8.95 -4.90 7.73
N ARG A 109 8.11 -4.04 7.15
CA ARG A 109 7.33 -3.01 7.86
C ARG A 109 5.90 -3.43 8.22
N PHE A 110 5.56 -4.71 8.16
CA PHE A 110 4.24 -5.20 8.60
C PHE A 110 4.06 -4.99 10.12
N PRO A 111 2.80 -4.94 10.62
CA PRO A 111 1.57 -4.84 9.85
C PRO A 111 1.25 -3.39 9.42
N TYR A 112 1.91 -2.38 10.02
CA TYR A 112 1.45 -1.01 9.92
C TYR A 112 2.56 0.02 10.14
N VAL A 113 2.48 1.13 9.40
CA VAL A 113 3.31 2.33 9.60
C VAL A 113 2.39 3.51 9.93
N SER A 114 2.55 4.04 11.14
CA SER A 114 1.77 5.20 11.59
C SER A 114 2.23 6.50 10.92
N PRO A 115 1.31 7.42 10.57
CA PRO A 115 1.65 8.74 10.05
C PRO A 115 2.41 9.62 11.03
N ASN A 116 2.34 9.32 12.33
CA ASN A 116 2.99 10.10 13.39
C ASN A 116 4.41 9.61 13.73
N THR A 117 4.86 8.51 13.14
CA THR A 117 6.22 7.98 13.37
C THR A 117 7.26 8.77 12.59
N ARG A 118 8.46 8.91 13.18
CA ARG A 118 9.59 9.62 12.58
C ARG A 118 10.73 8.66 12.21
N LEU A 119 11.57 9.07 11.27
CA LEU A 119 12.68 8.24 10.79
C LEU A 119 13.68 7.91 11.90
N GLU A 120 13.88 8.84 12.84
CA GLU A 120 14.85 8.70 13.92
C GLU A 120 14.41 7.69 14.99
N THR A 121 13.10 7.42 15.10
CA THR A 121 12.51 6.67 16.21
C THR A 121 11.73 5.43 15.80
N SER A 122 11.59 5.15 14.50
CA SER A 122 10.86 3.98 14.02
C SER A 122 11.60 3.29 12.88
N ILE A 123 12.00 2.03 13.09
CA ILE A 123 12.61 1.22 12.03
C ILE A 123 11.64 0.94 10.89
N LYS A 124 10.34 0.74 11.18
CA LYS A 124 9.31 0.57 10.15
C LYS A 124 9.18 1.81 9.26
N ARG A 125 9.29 3.01 9.85
CA ARG A 125 9.33 4.28 9.08
C ARG A 125 10.58 4.37 8.20
N ARG A 126 11.75 3.96 8.70
CA ARG A 126 12.99 3.88 7.90
C ARG A 126 12.86 2.88 6.76
N ALA A 127 12.32 1.69 7.03
CA ALA A 127 12.08 0.65 6.04
C ALA A 127 11.09 1.12 4.96
N PHE A 128 10.01 1.82 5.34
CA PHE A 128 9.07 2.40 4.38
C PHE A 128 9.70 3.50 3.52
N ASP A 129 10.49 4.40 4.11
CA ASP A 129 11.20 5.43 3.33
C ASP A 129 12.22 4.82 2.37
N TYR A 130 12.93 3.79 2.82
CA TYR A 130 13.82 3.01 1.98
C TYR A 130 13.05 2.32 0.85
N GLN A 131 11.90 1.72 1.16
CA GLN A 131 11.03 1.08 0.20
C GLN A 131 10.63 2.04 -0.92
N LYS A 132 10.18 3.25 -0.57
CA LYS A 132 9.80 4.29 -1.55
C LYS A 132 10.96 4.62 -2.50
N LYS A 133 12.17 4.82 -1.96
CA LYS A 133 13.37 5.15 -2.76
C LYS A 133 13.72 4.04 -3.75
N VAL A 134 13.78 2.80 -3.29
CA VAL A 134 14.08 1.63 -4.13
C VAL A 134 12.99 1.41 -5.17
N TYR A 135 11.73 1.54 -4.78
CA TYR A 135 10.61 1.42 -5.71
C TYR A 135 10.64 2.46 -6.82
N LEU A 136 10.94 3.72 -6.49
CA LEU A 136 11.05 4.78 -7.48
C LEU A 136 12.22 4.56 -8.45
N LYS A 137 13.32 3.93 -8.02
CA LYS A 137 14.35 3.45 -8.95
C LYS A 137 13.74 2.47 -9.96
N ALA A 138 13.05 1.42 -9.50
CA ALA A 138 12.37 0.46 -10.37
C ALA A 138 11.39 1.14 -11.35
N ALA A 139 10.54 2.02 -10.83
CA ALA A 139 9.48 2.66 -11.58
C ALA A 139 10.01 3.67 -12.62
N SER A 140 11.16 4.29 -12.37
CA SER A 140 11.86 5.16 -13.33
C SER A 140 12.44 4.40 -14.53
N LEU A 141 12.61 3.08 -14.40
CA LEU A 141 13.13 2.23 -15.46
C LEU A 141 12.04 1.73 -16.42
N ARG A 142 10.76 1.89 -16.06
CA ARG A 142 9.61 1.42 -16.85
C ARG A 142 8.91 2.57 -17.57
N ASN A 143 8.31 2.23 -18.72
CA ASN A 143 7.44 3.14 -19.47
C ASN A 143 5.97 2.70 -19.37
N PRO A 144 5.02 3.64 -19.31
CA PRO A 144 5.25 5.03 -18.92
C PRO A 144 5.72 5.13 -17.47
N VAL A 145 6.47 6.17 -17.16
CA VAL A 145 7.10 6.39 -15.86
C VAL A 145 6.05 6.71 -14.78
N ILE A 146 6.20 6.10 -13.60
CA ILE A 146 5.47 6.52 -12.39
C ILE A 146 6.21 7.70 -11.78
N LYS A 147 5.49 8.77 -11.44
CA LYS A 147 6.03 9.96 -10.77
C LYS A 147 5.42 10.10 -9.38
N GLU A 148 6.25 10.39 -8.40
CA GLU A 148 5.77 10.90 -7.12
C GLU A 148 5.47 12.40 -7.26
N VAL A 149 4.32 12.81 -6.73
CA VAL A 149 3.83 14.17 -6.76
C VAL A 149 3.37 14.55 -5.36
N MET A 150 3.86 15.69 -4.87
CA MET A 150 3.37 16.32 -3.64
C MET A 150 2.17 17.19 -3.98
N ILE A 151 0.96 16.65 -3.84
CA ILE A 151 -0.27 17.38 -4.11
C ILE A 151 -0.51 18.40 -2.98
N PRO A 152 -0.76 19.69 -3.27
CA PRO A 152 -1.14 20.64 -2.23
C PRO A 152 -2.44 20.18 -1.53
N HIS A 153 -2.39 20.03 -0.21
CA HIS A 153 -3.56 19.74 0.63
C HIS A 153 -4.39 21.01 0.81
N LYS A 154 -4.99 21.51 -0.28
CA LYS A 154 -5.66 22.81 -0.35
C LYS A 154 -6.74 23.01 0.73
N HIS A 155 -7.45 21.94 1.06
CA HIS A 155 -8.52 21.93 2.06
C HIS A 155 -8.01 21.54 3.46
N HIS A 156 -6.71 21.52 3.70
CA HIS A 156 -6.15 21.16 5.01
C HIS A 156 -6.78 22.01 6.14
N ALA A 157 -7.18 21.38 7.22
CA ALA A 157 -7.74 22.08 8.38
C ALA A 157 -7.55 21.27 9.66
N GLY A 158 -7.87 21.89 10.80
CA GLY A 158 -7.82 21.22 12.10
C GLY A 158 -6.44 20.62 12.40
N GLY A 159 -6.44 19.35 12.82
CA GLY A 159 -5.24 18.61 13.21
C GLY A 159 -4.58 17.81 12.09
N ASP A 160 -4.83 18.13 10.81
CA ASP A 160 -4.16 17.47 9.68
C ASP A 160 -2.63 17.63 9.79
N TYR A 161 -1.88 16.56 9.52
CA TYR A 161 -0.46 16.44 9.84
C TYR A 161 0.46 17.20 8.88
N SER A 162 0.03 17.47 7.64
CA SER A 162 0.84 18.15 6.62
C SER A 162 -0.03 18.91 5.60
N ARG A 163 0.61 19.87 4.92
CA ARG A 163 0.04 20.66 3.82
C ARG A 163 0.21 20.01 2.45
N GLU A 164 0.81 18.84 2.39
CA GLU A 164 1.05 18.10 1.15
C GLU A 164 0.55 16.66 1.27
N ILE A 165 -0.01 16.15 0.19
CA ILE A 165 -0.48 14.77 0.02
C ILE A 165 0.43 14.13 -1.03
N PRO A 166 1.36 13.26 -0.63
CA PRO A 166 2.13 12.54 -1.62
C PRO A 166 1.26 11.52 -2.36
N ALA A 167 1.44 11.44 -3.67
CA ALA A 167 0.71 10.55 -4.56
C ALA A 167 1.65 9.95 -5.62
N LEU A 168 1.41 8.71 -6.02
CA LEU A 168 2.06 8.14 -7.20
C LEU A 168 1.12 8.26 -8.38
N ILE A 169 1.59 8.91 -9.44
CA ILE A 169 0.83 9.15 -10.66
C ILE A 169 1.50 8.46 -11.83
N ARG A 170 0.74 7.64 -12.57
CA ARG A 170 1.15 7.02 -13.82
C ARG A 170 0.14 7.35 -14.90
N VAL A 171 0.62 7.73 -16.07
CA VAL A 171 -0.21 8.23 -17.17
C VAL A 171 0.22 7.52 -18.45
N PRO A 172 -0.71 7.03 -19.30
CA PRO A 172 -0.39 6.55 -20.64
C PRO A 172 0.41 7.59 -21.45
N GLU A 173 1.33 7.14 -22.30
CA GLU A 173 2.24 8.04 -23.05
C GLU A 173 1.49 8.94 -24.03
N GLU A 174 0.39 8.43 -24.59
CA GLU A 174 -0.48 9.10 -25.54
C GLU A 174 -1.46 10.11 -24.90
N ALA A 175 -1.53 10.16 -23.57
CA ALA A 175 -2.45 11.05 -22.87
C ALA A 175 -2.03 12.51 -23.00
N SER A 176 -2.97 13.38 -23.34
CA SER A 176 -2.71 14.81 -23.55
C SER A 176 -3.99 15.64 -23.35
N ALA A 177 -3.88 16.96 -23.45
CA ALA A 177 -5.06 17.83 -23.38
C ALA A 177 -6.11 17.53 -24.48
N GLN A 178 -5.64 17.04 -25.64
CA GLN A 178 -6.47 16.65 -26.79
C GLN A 178 -6.90 15.17 -26.75
N ASN A 179 -6.19 14.33 -25.99
CA ASN A 179 -6.48 12.92 -25.80
C ASN A 179 -6.58 12.61 -24.30
N ARG A 180 -7.68 13.04 -23.68
CA ARG A 180 -7.89 12.86 -22.25
C ARG A 180 -8.25 11.41 -21.93
N VAL A 181 -7.64 10.88 -20.88
CA VAL A 181 -7.82 9.48 -20.47
C VAL A 181 -8.63 9.35 -19.17
N PRO A 182 -9.39 8.25 -18.99
CA PRO A 182 -9.98 7.90 -17.70
C PRO A 182 -8.92 7.81 -16.59
N VAL A 183 -9.33 8.02 -15.34
CA VAL A 183 -8.43 7.95 -14.19
C VAL A 183 -8.98 7.02 -13.13
N VAL A 184 -8.12 6.14 -12.61
CA VAL A 184 -8.41 5.37 -11.41
C VAL A 184 -7.71 6.03 -10.22
N LEU A 185 -8.49 6.53 -9.26
CA LEU A 185 -8.00 6.95 -7.96
C LEU A 185 -7.96 5.73 -7.03
N LEU A 186 -6.77 5.17 -6.85
CA LEU A 186 -6.52 4.00 -6.02
C LEU A 186 -6.25 4.43 -4.58
N MET A 187 -7.13 4.02 -3.66
CA MET A 187 -7.03 4.27 -2.23
C MET A 187 -6.46 3.02 -1.54
N THR A 188 -5.31 3.16 -0.90
CA THR A 188 -4.57 2.01 -0.35
C THR A 188 -5.19 1.44 0.94
N GLY A 189 -4.63 0.34 1.46
CA GLY A 189 -5.10 -0.32 2.69
C GLY A 189 -4.36 0.12 3.95
N LEU A 190 -4.53 -0.64 5.03
CA LEU A 190 -3.82 -0.42 6.32
C LEU A 190 -2.34 -0.79 6.24
N ASP A 191 -2.03 -1.86 5.51
CA ASP A 191 -0.74 -2.52 5.44
C ASP A 191 -0.09 -2.46 4.04
N GLY A 192 -0.81 -1.94 3.05
CA GLY A 192 -0.35 -1.71 1.68
C GLY A 192 -0.39 -0.23 1.35
N TYR A 193 0.70 0.31 0.80
CA TYR A 193 0.93 1.74 0.52
C TYR A 193 1.24 1.99 -0.96
N ARG A 194 1.52 3.24 -1.32
CA ARG A 194 1.79 3.66 -2.71
C ARG A 194 2.75 2.74 -3.47
N PRO A 195 3.94 2.36 -2.94
CA PRO A 195 4.90 1.52 -3.66
C PRO A 195 4.45 0.08 -3.96
N ASP A 196 3.32 -0.37 -3.40
CA ASP A 196 2.92 -1.78 -3.42
C ASP A 196 2.00 -2.15 -4.59
N ASN A 197 1.82 -1.22 -5.54
CA ASN A 197 0.73 -1.26 -6.51
C ASN A 197 1.20 -1.31 -7.98
N SER A 198 2.43 -1.77 -8.24
CA SER A 198 3.01 -1.89 -9.59
C SER A 198 2.12 -2.64 -10.56
N GLN A 199 1.70 -3.85 -10.19
CA GLN A 199 0.90 -4.73 -11.05
C GLN A 199 -0.45 -4.07 -11.39
N ARG A 200 -1.13 -3.49 -10.39
CA ARG A 200 -2.38 -2.75 -10.62
C ARG A 200 -2.17 -1.54 -11.52
N SER A 201 -1.10 -0.78 -11.29
CA SER A 201 -0.78 0.38 -12.12
C SER A 201 -0.45 -0.01 -13.56
N HIS A 202 0.27 -1.12 -13.76
CA HIS A 202 0.55 -1.66 -15.10
C HIS A 202 -0.72 -2.08 -15.82
N GLU A 203 -1.58 -2.85 -15.17
CA GLU A 203 -2.85 -3.30 -15.74
C GLU A 203 -3.76 -2.13 -16.12
N ILE A 204 -3.87 -1.12 -15.26
CA ILE A 204 -4.72 0.06 -15.54
C ILE A 204 -4.16 0.86 -16.72
N VAL A 205 -2.85 1.11 -16.75
CA VAL A 205 -2.22 1.87 -17.83
C VAL A 205 -2.24 1.12 -19.17
N ASN A 206 -2.08 -0.21 -19.17
CA ASN A 206 -2.22 -1.02 -20.38
C ASN A 206 -3.63 -0.96 -21.00
N ARG A 207 -4.64 -0.53 -20.23
CA ARG A 207 -6.01 -0.28 -20.72
C ARG A 207 -6.20 1.15 -21.24
N GLY A 208 -5.12 1.95 -21.28
CA GLY A 208 -5.14 3.35 -21.71
C GLY A 208 -5.69 4.31 -20.64
N TRP A 209 -5.65 3.94 -19.36
CA TRP A 209 -6.17 4.77 -18.25
C TRP A 209 -5.02 5.23 -17.35
N ALA A 210 -5.17 6.40 -16.73
CA ALA A 210 -4.21 6.88 -15.74
C ALA A 210 -4.50 6.31 -14.34
N THR A 211 -3.47 6.28 -13.49
CA THR A 211 -3.59 5.92 -12.07
C THR A 211 -3.06 7.02 -11.18
N VAL A 212 -3.83 7.34 -10.14
CA VAL A 212 -3.41 8.17 -9.00
C VAL A 212 -3.54 7.32 -7.75
N ILE A 213 -2.44 7.09 -7.04
CA ILE A 213 -2.39 6.18 -5.88
C ILE A 213 -2.11 7.02 -4.64
N VAL A 214 -2.99 6.91 -3.64
CA VAL A 214 -2.95 7.73 -2.42
C VAL A 214 -3.31 6.89 -1.20
N GLU A 215 -2.55 7.06 -0.13
CA GLU A 215 -2.78 6.46 1.18
C GLU A 215 -4.04 7.02 1.82
N ILE A 216 -4.67 6.17 2.62
CA ILE A 216 -5.87 6.51 3.38
C ILE A 216 -5.53 7.16 4.72
N PRO A 217 -6.48 7.91 5.32
CA PRO A 217 -6.28 8.51 6.64
C PRO A 217 -5.78 7.49 7.67
N GLY A 218 -4.81 7.92 8.46
CA GLY A 218 -4.19 7.09 9.47
C GLY A 218 -3.11 6.14 8.95
N THR A 219 -2.64 6.19 7.70
CA THR A 219 -1.55 5.30 7.24
C THR A 219 -0.36 6.07 6.64
N ALA A 220 0.84 5.59 6.93
CA ALA A 220 2.10 5.96 6.28
C ALA A 220 2.35 7.47 6.12
N ASP A 221 2.23 8.02 4.91
CA ASP A 221 2.46 9.46 4.64
C ASP A 221 1.16 10.26 4.50
N CYS A 222 -0.01 9.66 4.78
CA CYS A 222 -1.27 10.36 4.65
C CYS A 222 -1.36 11.51 5.67
N PRO A 223 -1.64 12.76 5.22
CA PRO A 223 -1.71 13.91 6.11
C PRO A 223 -3.05 14.02 6.84
N ALA A 224 -4.06 13.25 6.43
CA ALA A 224 -5.39 13.32 7.02
C ALA A 224 -5.38 12.75 8.44
N ASN A 225 -5.84 13.54 9.40
CA ASN A 225 -5.99 13.10 10.78
C ASN A 225 -7.15 12.09 10.91
N PRO A 226 -6.88 10.81 11.24
CA PRO A 226 -7.94 9.80 11.34
C PRO A 226 -8.90 10.03 12.52
N SER A 227 -8.55 10.90 13.49
CA SER A 227 -9.44 11.26 14.60
C SER A 227 -10.45 12.36 14.25
N ASP A 228 -10.28 13.04 13.12
CA ASP A 228 -11.20 14.06 12.63
C ASP A 228 -12.12 13.45 11.55
N PRO A 229 -13.43 13.31 11.80
CA PRO A 229 -14.36 12.70 10.85
C PRO A 229 -14.47 13.43 9.51
N GLU A 230 -14.11 14.71 9.42
CA GLU A 230 -14.18 15.49 8.19
C GLU A 230 -12.86 15.46 7.40
N SER A 231 -11.74 15.11 8.05
CA SER A 231 -10.41 15.07 7.44
C SER A 231 -10.31 14.19 6.18
N PRO A 232 -10.91 12.98 6.14
CA PRO A 232 -10.93 12.17 4.93
C PRO A 232 -11.55 12.90 3.73
N ASP A 233 -12.61 13.69 3.96
CA ASP A 233 -13.30 14.36 2.86
C ASP A 233 -12.49 15.56 2.34
N ARG A 234 -11.76 16.26 3.23
CA ARG A 234 -10.81 17.33 2.86
C ARG A 234 -9.61 16.80 2.07
N LEU A 235 -9.11 15.63 2.45
CA LEU A 235 -8.07 14.89 1.73
C LEU A 235 -8.52 14.64 0.28
N TRP A 236 -9.68 13.99 0.11
CA TRP A 236 -10.18 13.64 -1.22
C TRP A 236 -10.57 14.86 -2.05
N SER A 237 -11.15 15.90 -1.44
CA SER A 237 -11.39 17.18 -2.10
C SER A 237 -10.10 17.77 -2.67
N SER A 238 -9.00 17.73 -1.93
CA SER A 238 -7.71 18.26 -2.38
C SER A 238 -7.09 17.43 -3.50
N VAL A 239 -7.15 16.10 -3.41
CA VAL A 239 -6.69 15.20 -4.49
C VAL A 239 -7.50 15.42 -5.76
N LEU A 240 -8.84 15.46 -5.66
CA LEU A 240 -9.73 15.63 -6.82
C LEU A 240 -9.59 17.02 -7.46
N ASP A 241 -9.38 18.07 -6.66
CA ASP A 241 -9.10 19.41 -7.17
C ASP A 241 -7.77 19.45 -7.93
N TYR A 242 -6.72 18.82 -7.41
CA TYR A 242 -5.45 18.69 -8.12
C TYR A 242 -5.59 17.90 -9.42
N MET A 243 -6.32 16.78 -9.40
CA MET A 243 -6.60 15.98 -10.60
C MET A 243 -7.31 16.81 -11.68
N ALA A 244 -8.23 17.70 -11.29
CA ALA A 244 -8.94 18.56 -12.23
C ALA A 244 -8.07 19.64 -12.90
N LEU A 245 -6.90 19.94 -12.35
CA LEU A 245 -5.93 20.84 -12.97
C LEU A 245 -5.07 20.14 -14.03
N ARG A 246 -5.14 18.81 -14.14
CA ARG A 246 -4.32 18.03 -15.07
C ARG A 246 -5.03 17.91 -16.43
N PRO A 247 -4.53 18.57 -17.48
CA PRO A 247 -5.26 18.64 -18.75
C PRO A 247 -5.42 17.28 -19.46
N GLU A 248 -4.56 16.31 -19.17
CA GLU A 248 -4.61 14.95 -19.72
C GLU A 248 -5.65 14.04 -19.04
N PHE A 249 -6.22 14.46 -17.91
CA PHE A 249 -7.21 13.68 -17.17
C PHE A 249 -8.62 14.01 -17.62
N ASP A 250 -9.40 12.99 -17.94
CA ASP A 250 -10.83 13.12 -18.14
C ASP A 250 -11.56 13.01 -16.80
N MET A 251 -11.84 14.16 -16.19
CA MET A 251 -12.52 14.23 -14.90
C MET A 251 -13.98 13.74 -14.93
N SER A 252 -14.57 13.52 -16.11
CA SER A 252 -15.88 12.86 -16.22
C SER A 252 -15.81 11.34 -16.10
N ARG A 253 -14.60 10.77 -16.18
CA ARG A 253 -14.31 9.33 -16.15
C ARG A 253 -13.32 8.97 -15.04
N VAL A 254 -13.61 9.41 -13.81
CA VAL A 254 -12.83 9.07 -12.62
C VAL A 254 -13.50 7.95 -11.85
N ALA A 255 -12.80 6.84 -11.61
CA ALA A 255 -13.26 5.76 -10.75
C ALA A 255 -12.47 5.75 -9.44
N ALA A 256 -13.16 5.62 -8.31
CA ALA A 256 -12.52 5.32 -7.02
C ALA A 256 -12.30 3.80 -6.91
N TRP A 257 -11.09 3.35 -6.59
CA TRP A 257 -10.80 1.96 -6.27
C TRP A 257 -10.12 1.84 -4.92
N GLY A 258 -10.85 1.36 -3.92
CA GLY A 258 -10.34 1.13 -2.58
C GLY A 258 -9.94 -0.32 -2.34
N LEU A 259 -8.75 -0.53 -1.76
CA LEU A 259 -8.23 -1.86 -1.39
C LEU A 259 -8.33 -2.07 0.12
N SER A 260 -8.93 -3.19 0.56
CA SER A 260 -9.10 -3.51 1.99
C SER A 260 -9.79 -2.34 2.73
N ALA A 261 -9.18 -1.78 3.78
CA ALA A 261 -9.66 -0.57 4.47
C ALA A 261 -9.84 0.63 3.53
N GLY A 262 -9.10 0.73 2.43
CA GLY A 262 -9.34 1.74 1.41
C GLY A 262 -10.69 1.61 0.73
N GLY A 263 -11.29 0.41 0.73
CA GLY A 263 -12.65 0.20 0.26
C GLY A 263 -13.70 0.99 1.06
N PHE A 264 -13.53 1.14 2.38
CA PHE A 264 -14.37 2.04 3.19
C PHE A 264 -14.28 3.48 2.69
N TYR A 265 -13.05 3.97 2.49
CA TYR A 265 -12.82 5.33 2.03
C TYR A 265 -13.29 5.56 0.59
N ALA A 266 -13.22 4.55 -0.29
CA ALA A 266 -13.77 4.62 -1.63
C ALA A 266 -15.31 4.74 -1.61
N ILE A 267 -15.97 3.93 -0.78
CA ILE A 267 -17.43 4.03 -0.56
C ILE A 267 -17.77 5.44 -0.05
N ARG A 268 -17.11 5.90 1.02
CA ARG A 268 -17.35 7.22 1.59
C ARG A 268 -17.13 8.33 0.57
N ALA A 269 -15.99 8.33 -0.13
CA ALA A 269 -15.67 9.34 -1.12
C ALA A 269 -16.70 9.37 -2.26
N SER A 270 -17.19 8.20 -2.70
CA SER A 270 -18.24 8.12 -3.72
C SER A 270 -19.60 8.69 -3.29
N VAL A 271 -19.88 8.71 -1.98
CA VAL A 271 -21.09 9.35 -1.43
C VAL A 271 -20.86 10.85 -1.24
N MET A 272 -19.77 11.23 -0.57
CA MET A 272 -19.48 12.61 -0.19
C MET A 272 -19.10 13.49 -1.38
N HIS A 273 -18.53 12.89 -2.44
CA HIS A 273 -18.14 13.55 -3.68
C HIS A 273 -18.87 12.93 -4.88
N ARG A 274 -20.16 12.60 -4.72
CA ARG A 274 -20.97 11.87 -5.71
C ARG A 274 -20.88 12.40 -7.14
N ASP A 275 -20.74 13.72 -7.31
CA ASP A 275 -20.71 14.37 -8.63
C ASP A 275 -19.29 14.35 -9.26
N ARG A 276 -18.30 13.77 -8.57
CA ARG A 276 -16.89 13.73 -8.98
C ARG A 276 -16.40 12.34 -9.39
N PHE A 277 -17.21 11.30 -9.22
CA PHE A 277 -16.86 9.92 -9.54
C PHE A 277 -17.86 9.30 -10.52
N ALA A 278 -17.35 8.65 -11.56
CA ALA A 278 -18.13 7.84 -12.50
C ALA A 278 -18.45 6.44 -11.94
N GLY A 279 -17.69 5.97 -10.95
CA GLY A 279 -17.91 4.68 -10.31
C GLY A 279 -17.00 4.43 -9.11
N CYS A 280 -17.33 3.41 -8.33
CA CYS A 280 -16.59 2.99 -7.15
C CYS A 280 -16.42 1.46 -7.13
N VAL A 281 -15.19 1.01 -6.88
CA VAL A 281 -14.86 -0.38 -6.59
C VAL A 281 -14.32 -0.45 -5.17
N ALA A 282 -15.06 -1.10 -4.27
CA ALA A 282 -14.61 -1.39 -2.93
C ALA A 282 -14.18 -2.86 -2.89
N HIS A 283 -12.87 -3.12 -2.83
CA HIS A 283 -12.31 -4.46 -2.94
C HIS A 283 -11.91 -4.99 -1.56
N GLY A 284 -12.72 -5.90 -1.02
CA GLY A 284 -12.60 -6.42 0.34
C GLY A 284 -12.84 -5.36 1.44
N PRO A 285 -13.85 -4.47 1.33
CA PRO A 285 -14.06 -3.41 2.31
C PRO A 285 -14.60 -3.97 3.63
N GLY A 286 -14.07 -3.47 4.72
CA GLY A 286 -14.82 -3.39 5.97
C GLY A 286 -15.63 -2.08 5.97
N ALA A 287 -16.97 -2.12 6.07
CA ALA A 287 -17.80 -0.91 5.85
C ALA A 287 -18.89 -0.65 6.91
N HIS A 288 -19.14 -1.59 7.81
CA HIS A 288 -20.19 -1.46 8.83
C HIS A 288 -19.74 -2.13 10.13
N HIS A 289 -20.23 -3.35 10.41
CA HIS A 289 -20.00 -4.04 11.68
C HIS A 289 -18.54 -4.32 12.05
N VAL A 290 -17.62 -4.29 11.08
CA VAL A 290 -16.16 -4.39 11.31
C VAL A 290 -15.63 -3.29 12.25
N PHE A 291 -16.36 -2.19 12.39
CA PHE A 291 -15.99 -1.06 13.26
C PHE A 291 -16.79 -1.05 14.57
N ASP A 292 -17.66 -2.03 14.80
CA ASP A 292 -18.38 -2.17 16.06
C ASP A 292 -17.40 -2.63 17.15
N GLN A 293 -17.65 -2.22 18.39
CA GLN A 293 -16.80 -2.55 19.54
C GLN A 293 -16.59 -4.06 19.70
N GLU A 294 -17.63 -4.86 19.41
CA GLU A 294 -17.57 -6.32 19.46
C GLU A 294 -16.56 -6.88 18.45
N TRP A 295 -16.57 -6.40 17.19
CA TRP A 295 -15.58 -6.84 16.20
C TRP A 295 -14.16 -6.41 16.57
N LEU A 296 -14.00 -5.15 16.98
CA LEU A 296 -12.68 -4.60 17.31
C LEU A 296 -12.04 -5.31 18.51
N ALA A 297 -12.83 -5.86 19.43
CA ALA A 297 -12.33 -6.67 20.53
C ALA A 297 -11.69 -7.99 20.09
N HIS A 298 -12.02 -8.48 18.89
CA HIS A 298 -11.52 -9.73 18.31
C HIS A 298 -10.64 -9.54 17.07
N ALA A 299 -10.36 -8.29 16.68
CA ALA A 299 -9.64 -8.00 15.43
C ALA A 299 -8.24 -8.63 15.37
N ASN A 300 -7.59 -8.78 16.53
CA ASN A 300 -6.28 -9.42 16.66
C ASN A 300 -6.34 -10.95 16.57
N ASP A 301 -7.51 -11.58 16.76
CA ASP A 301 -7.65 -13.04 16.74
C ASP A 301 -7.75 -13.61 15.30
N HIS A 302 -8.03 -12.74 14.31
CA HIS A 302 -8.49 -13.13 12.97
C HIS A 302 -7.36 -13.21 11.91
N GLU A 303 -7.59 -12.66 10.70
CA GLU A 303 -6.69 -12.82 9.55
C GLU A 303 -5.42 -11.97 9.61
N CYS A 304 -5.32 -10.96 10.48
CA CYS A 304 -4.07 -10.24 10.67
C CYS A 304 -3.05 -11.22 11.27
N PRO A 305 -1.89 -11.46 10.67
CA PRO A 305 -0.97 -12.50 11.15
C PRO A 305 -0.14 -12.10 12.39
N PHE A 306 -0.34 -10.88 12.89
CA PHE A 306 0.44 -10.27 13.96
C PHE A 306 -0.51 -9.63 14.98
N GLU A 307 -0.17 -9.76 16.27
CA GLU A 307 -0.87 -9.14 17.39
C GLU A 307 -0.51 -7.65 17.57
#